data_AF-Q8LSK8-F1
#
_entry.id   AF-Q8LSK8-F1
#
_cell.length_a   1.000
_cell.length_b   1.000
_cell.length_c   1.000
_cell.angle_alpha   90.00
_cell.angle_beta   90.00
_cell.angle_gamma   90.00
#
_symmetry.space_group_name_H-M   'P 1'
#
loop_
_entity.id
_entity.type
_entity.pdbx_description
1 polymer ?
#
loop_
_entity_poly.entity_id
_entity_poly.type
_entity_poly.pdbx_seq_one_letter_code
_entity_poly.pdbx_strand_id
1 'polypeptide(L)'
;WNRDREKWLKLRALLMGGGHGSKIIVTTRKIGVGPIMGTIQTYVLSPLPPEESRSLFLKHACVERVEGESSNLMEFGYQVVEKCGGIPIQVRMSGNLMYSAKETEDWTSMRDNGIWSSEHLPALKLSYEKLPSHLKPCFTFCSIFPKNSEIRSDDLVQLWIMHDLIKPISNQGDKEMEDIGEEYIKELYERSFFQDFEKREHGACFRIR
;
A
#
# COMPACT_ATOMS: atom_id res chain seq x y z
N TRP A 1 18.10 -1.99 7.86
CA TRP A 1 19.41 -1.64 8.46
C TRP A 1 19.34 -1.66 9.98
N ASN A 2 20.35 -2.24 10.64
CA ASN A 2 20.53 -2.28 12.10
C ASN A 2 21.56 -1.23 12.56
N ARG A 3 21.82 -1.17 13.87
CA ARG A 3 22.79 -0.23 14.50
C ARG A 3 24.21 -0.83 14.59
N ASP A 4 24.53 -1.81 13.75
CA ASP A 4 25.82 -2.51 13.78
C ASP A 4 26.80 -1.83 12.81
N ARG A 5 27.79 -1.14 13.38
CA ARG A 5 28.79 -0.39 12.61
C ARG A 5 29.69 -1.30 11.78
N GLU A 6 30.07 -2.47 12.28
CA GLU A 6 30.95 -3.40 11.58
C GLU A 6 30.28 -3.96 10.32
N LYS A 7 28.99 -4.30 10.42
CA LYS A 7 28.21 -4.69 9.24
C LYS A 7 28.14 -3.57 8.20
N TRP A 8 27.99 -2.31 8.64
CA TRP A 8 27.99 -1.17 7.73
C TRP A 8 29.34 -1.01 7.04
N LEU A 9 30.45 -1.07 7.76
CA LEU A 9 31.79 -0.93 7.18
C LEU A 9 32.07 -1.99 6.11
N LYS A 10 31.67 -3.25 6.37
CA LYS A 10 31.77 -4.34 5.40
C LYS A 10 30.94 -4.07 4.14
N LEU A 11 29.69 -3.63 4.28
CA LEU A 11 28.85 -3.29 3.12
C LEU A 11 29.42 -2.08 2.37
N ARG A 12 29.82 -1.03 3.10
CA ARG A 12 30.38 0.19 2.52
C ARG A 12 31.60 -0.13 1.66
N ALA A 13 32.51 -0.99 2.12
CA ALA A 13 33.68 -1.39 1.34
C ALA A 13 33.33 -1.95 -0.04
N LEU A 14 32.23 -2.72 -0.14
CA LEU A 14 31.74 -3.26 -1.41
C LEU A 14 31.15 -2.17 -2.33
N LEU A 15 30.68 -1.05 -1.76
CA LEU A 15 30.03 0.05 -2.48
C LEU A 15 31.03 1.15 -2.92
N MET A 16 32.29 1.09 -2.50
CA MET A 16 33.31 2.12 -2.79
C MET A 16 33.91 2.07 -4.20
N GLY A 17 33.42 1.19 -5.08
CA GLY A 17 33.90 1.07 -6.48
C GLY A 17 33.33 2.12 -7.45
N GLY A 18 32.48 3.04 -6.99
CA GLY A 18 31.86 4.05 -7.85
C GLY A 18 32.85 5.12 -8.34
N GLY A 19 32.67 5.61 -9.57
CA GLY A 19 33.46 6.71 -10.13
C GLY A 19 33.26 8.04 -9.39
N HIS A 20 34.09 9.04 -9.73
CA HIS A 20 34.02 10.37 -9.12
C HIS A 20 32.60 10.97 -9.25
N GLY A 21 32.05 11.47 -8.13
CA GLY A 21 30.71 12.05 -8.05
C GLY A 21 29.60 11.06 -7.65
N SER A 22 29.90 9.76 -7.54
CA SER A 22 28.94 8.75 -7.06
C SER A 22 28.48 9.05 -5.62
N LYS A 23 27.18 8.85 -5.33
CA LYS A 23 26.60 9.06 -4.00
C LYS A 23 25.82 7.83 -3.53
N ILE A 24 25.93 7.52 -2.24
CA ILE A 24 25.15 6.46 -1.58
C ILE A 24 24.09 7.14 -0.72
N ILE A 25 22.82 6.79 -0.93
CA ILE A 25 21.69 7.26 -0.11
C ILE A 25 21.20 6.09 0.72
N VAL A 26 21.10 6.30 2.04
CA VAL A 26 20.59 5.30 2.98
C VAL A 26 19.28 5.81 3.58
N THR A 27 18.21 5.06 3.44
CA THR A 27 16.92 5.33 4.07
C THR A 27 16.67 4.37 5.23
N THR A 28 16.10 4.87 6.33
CA THR A 28 15.87 4.08 7.54
C THR A 28 14.73 4.66 8.37
N ARG A 29 13.94 3.79 9.00
CA ARG A 29 12.93 4.18 10.00
C ARG A 29 13.51 4.35 11.40
N LYS A 30 14.77 3.94 11.62
CA LYS A 30 15.44 4.02 12.92
C LYS A 30 16.36 5.24 12.94
N ILE A 31 15.96 6.28 13.69
CA ILE A 31 16.70 7.55 13.80
C ILE A 31 18.18 7.32 14.16
N GLY A 32 18.47 6.41 15.09
CA GLY A 32 19.84 6.08 15.52
C GLY A 32 20.73 5.37 14.49
N VAL A 33 20.22 5.05 13.29
CA VAL A 33 21.04 4.47 12.21
C VAL A 33 21.81 5.56 11.46
N GLY A 34 21.24 6.76 11.30
CA GLY A 34 21.88 7.87 10.58
C GLY A 34 23.31 8.19 11.07
N PRO A 35 23.51 8.41 12.38
CA PRO A 35 24.84 8.68 12.94
C PRO A 35 25.86 7.55 12.75
N ILE A 36 25.40 6.29 12.64
CA ILE A 36 26.26 5.12 12.48
C ILE A 36 26.72 4.98 11.03
N MET A 37 25.83 5.32 10.09
CA MET A 37 26.08 5.22 8.66
C MET A 37 26.89 6.41 8.12
N GLY A 38 26.77 7.57 8.76
CA GLY A 38 27.02 8.86 8.13
C GLY A 38 28.39 9.49 8.32
N THR A 39 28.73 10.32 7.32
CA THR A 39 29.70 11.42 7.30
C THR A 39 29.02 12.80 7.09
N ILE A 40 27.69 12.82 6.86
CA ILE A 40 26.87 14.03 6.57
C ILE A 40 25.61 13.99 7.46
N GLN A 41 25.03 15.16 7.74
CA GLN A 41 23.83 15.32 8.56
C GLN A 41 22.65 14.50 8.03
N THR A 42 21.98 13.77 8.93
CA THR A 42 20.80 12.95 8.61
C THR A 42 19.61 13.84 8.30
N TYR A 43 18.92 13.59 7.18
CA TYR A 43 17.66 14.24 6.86
C TYR A 43 16.49 13.47 7.48
N VAL A 44 15.74 14.11 8.37
CA VAL A 44 14.55 13.52 8.99
C VAL A 44 13.34 13.88 8.15
N LEU A 45 12.71 12.87 7.55
CA LEU A 45 11.45 13.05 6.82
C LEU A 45 10.35 13.49 7.79
N SER A 46 9.72 14.62 7.50
CA SER A 46 8.57 15.14 8.24
C SER A 46 7.27 14.81 7.50
N PRO A 47 6.11 14.83 8.18
CA PRO A 47 4.81 14.73 7.51
C PRO A 47 4.63 15.84 6.46
N LEU A 48 3.78 15.57 5.47
CA LEU A 48 3.45 16.55 4.43
C LEU A 48 2.72 17.76 5.04
N PRO A 49 3.00 18.96 4.53
CA PRO A 49 2.17 20.13 4.81
C PRO A 49 0.69 19.88 4.44
N PRO A 50 -0.26 20.59 5.07
CA PRO A 50 -1.68 20.43 4.78
C PRO A 50 -2.03 20.62 3.30
N GLU A 51 -1.44 21.61 2.63
CA GLU A 51 -1.70 21.90 1.22
C GLU A 51 -1.21 20.76 0.29
N GLU A 52 -0.01 20.25 0.54
CA GLU A 52 0.54 19.11 -0.20
C GLU A 52 -0.26 17.83 0.05
N SER A 53 -0.76 17.64 1.28
CA SER A 53 -1.63 16.52 1.64
C SER A 53 -2.96 16.60 0.89
N ARG A 54 -3.57 17.79 0.78
CA ARG A 54 -4.80 18.02 0.01
C ARG A 54 -4.56 17.78 -1.48
N SER A 55 -3.43 18.24 -2.02
CA SER A 55 -3.05 18.00 -3.42
C SER A 55 -2.86 16.50 -3.72
N LEU A 56 -2.14 15.78 -2.86
CA LEU A 56 -1.94 14.34 -2.98
C LEU A 56 -3.26 13.58 -2.90
N PHE A 57 -4.16 13.98 -2.00
CA PHE A 57 -5.49 13.40 -1.90
C PHE A 57 -6.30 13.56 -3.18
N LEU A 58 -6.39 14.79 -3.70
CA LEU A 58 -7.10 15.12 -4.93
C LEU A 58 -6.61 14.28 -6.12
N LYS A 59 -5.29 14.09 -6.21
CA LYS A 59 -4.68 13.25 -7.25
C LYS A 59 -5.19 11.80 -7.23
N HIS A 60 -5.56 11.29 -6.06
CA HIS A 60 -6.01 9.91 -5.88
C HIS A 60 -7.53 9.75 -5.75
N ALA A 61 -8.25 10.81 -5.39
CA ALA A 61 -9.71 10.85 -5.28
C ALA A 61 -10.44 10.88 -6.63
N CYS A 62 -9.73 11.12 -7.73
CA CYS A 62 -10.24 11.32 -9.10
C CYS A 62 -11.16 12.55 -9.25
N VAL A 63 -10.59 13.64 -9.78
CA VAL A 63 -11.23 14.96 -9.93
C VAL A 63 -12.33 14.99 -11.00
N GLU A 64 -12.31 14.11 -12.00
CA GLU A 64 -13.29 14.13 -13.11
C GLU A 64 -14.73 13.82 -12.68
N ARG A 65 -14.95 13.09 -11.56
CA ARG A 65 -16.30 12.93 -10.99
C ARG A 65 -16.74 14.12 -10.13
N VAL A 66 -15.80 14.91 -9.63
CA VAL A 66 -16.04 15.99 -8.66
C VAL A 66 -16.44 17.28 -9.34
N GLU A 67 -16.16 17.47 -10.63
CA GLU A 67 -16.63 18.65 -11.38
C GLU A 67 -18.18 18.75 -11.46
N GLY A 68 -18.91 17.69 -11.12
CA GLY A 68 -20.38 17.69 -11.01
C GLY A 68 -20.95 17.39 -9.61
N GLU A 69 -20.17 16.85 -8.67
CA GLU A 69 -20.65 16.39 -7.36
C GLU A 69 -20.16 17.24 -6.18
N SER A 70 -21.07 18.09 -5.71
CA SER A 70 -21.20 18.75 -4.39
C SER A 70 -19.94 19.18 -3.62
N SER A 71 -19.84 20.49 -3.33
CA SER A 71 -18.94 21.12 -2.34
C SER A 71 -18.76 20.33 -1.03
N ASN A 72 -19.81 19.63 -0.59
CA ASN A 72 -19.82 18.88 0.66
C ASN A 72 -18.90 17.64 0.64
N LEU A 73 -18.72 16.99 -0.51
CA LEU A 73 -17.88 15.80 -0.64
C LEU A 73 -16.39 16.15 -0.54
N MET A 74 -16.02 17.28 -1.13
CA MET A 74 -14.67 17.83 -1.04
C MET A 74 -14.32 18.29 0.39
N GLU A 75 -15.25 18.96 1.05
CA GLU A 75 -15.10 19.35 2.45
C GLU A 75 -14.94 18.13 3.36
N PHE A 76 -15.70 17.07 3.08
CA PHE A 76 -15.56 15.79 3.78
C PHE A 76 -14.18 15.14 3.55
N GLY A 77 -13.72 15.08 2.30
CA GLY A 77 -12.41 14.56 1.95
C GLY A 77 -11.29 15.30 2.66
N TYR A 78 -11.38 16.62 2.78
CA TYR A 78 -10.39 17.42 3.52
C TYR A 78 -10.39 17.18 5.02
N GLN A 79 -11.56 16.98 5.65
CA GLN A 79 -11.62 16.56 7.05
C GLN A 79 -10.92 15.21 7.27
N VAL A 80 -11.07 14.28 6.33
CA VAL A 80 -10.35 12.99 6.37
C VAL A 80 -8.84 13.19 6.21
N VAL A 81 -8.41 14.04 5.28
CA VAL A 81 -6.99 14.36 5.06
C VAL A 81 -6.34 14.99 6.29
N GLU A 82 -7.06 15.85 7.01
CA GLU A 82 -6.57 16.44 8.26
C GLU A 82 -6.32 15.36 9.32
N LYS A 83 -7.20 14.37 9.41
CA LYS A 83 -7.01 13.23 10.32
C LYS A 83 -5.82 12.34 9.94
N CYS A 84 -5.41 12.29 8.67
CA CYS A 84 -4.22 11.54 8.23
C CYS A 84 -2.88 12.11 8.73
N GLY A 85 -2.86 13.29 9.36
CA GLY A 85 -1.66 13.88 9.98
C GLY A 85 -0.50 14.13 9.02
N GLY A 86 -0.79 14.33 7.73
CA GLY A 86 0.23 14.53 6.69
C GLY A 86 1.02 13.28 6.30
N ILE A 87 0.60 12.09 6.72
CA ILE A 87 1.28 10.85 6.37
C ILE A 87 0.91 10.45 4.93
N PRO A 88 1.85 10.48 3.95
CA PRO A 88 1.52 10.29 2.53
C PRO A 88 0.78 8.99 2.23
N ILE A 89 1.15 7.92 2.94
CA ILE A 89 0.57 6.59 2.75
C ILE A 89 -0.91 6.56 3.13
N GLN A 90 -1.32 7.32 4.15
CA GLN A 90 -2.71 7.42 4.61
C GLN A 90 -3.51 8.35 3.69
N VAL A 91 -2.95 9.50 3.34
CA VAL A 91 -3.57 10.46 2.40
C VAL A 91 -3.91 9.81 1.06
N ARG A 92 -2.96 9.07 0.46
CA ARG A 92 -3.20 8.32 -0.79
C ARG A 92 -4.32 7.30 -0.64
N MET A 93 -4.33 6.58 0.48
CA MET A 93 -5.32 5.54 0.75
C MET A 93 -6.72 6.12 0.90
N SER A 94 -6.87 7.24 1.59
CA SER A 94 -8.13 7.97 1.69
C SER A 94 -8.62 8.44 0.33
N GLY A 95 -7.74 8.94 -0.54
CA GLY A 95 -8.09 9.30 -1.92
C GLY A 95 -8.58 8.09 -2.73
N ASN A 96 -7.87 6.96 -2.68
CA ASN A 96 -8.30 5.75 -3.38
C ASN A 96 -9.63 5.19 -2.84
N LEU A 97 -9.83 5.22 -1.52
CA LEU A 97 -11.09 4.79 -0.91
C LEU A 97 -12.24 5.70 -1.38
N MET A 98 -12.01 7.02 -1.42
CA MET A 98 -12.93 8.01 -1.96
C MET A 98 -13.31 7.69 -3.42
N TYR A 99 -12.36 7.31 -4.26
CA TYR A 99 -12.66 6.90 -5.63
C TYR A 99 -13.60 5.67 -5.72
N SER A 100 -13.50 4.74 -4.76
CA SER A 100 -14.26 3.48 -4.76
C SER A 100 -15.62 3.54 -4.07
N ALA A 101 -15.85 4.52 -3.19
CA ALA A 101 -17.12 4.70 -2.48
C ALA A 101 -18.24 5.18 -3.42
N LYS A 102 -19.45 4.65 -3.23
CA LYS A 102 -20.61 4.92 -4.11
C LYS A 102 -21.72 5.76 -3.46
N GLU A 103 -21.78 5.82 -2.12
CA GLU A 103 -22.89 6.44 -1.37
C GLU A 103 -22.41 7.23 -0.16
N THR A 104 -23.13 8.31 0.22
CA THR A 104 -22.83 9.26 1.33
C THR A 104 -22.64 8.63 2.72
N GLU A 105 -23.24 7.46 3.00
CA GLU A 105 -23.06 6.71 4.25
C GLU A 105 -21.68 6.05 4.38
N ASP A 106 -21.06 5.63 3.28
CA ASP A 106 -19.69 5.07 3.30
C ASP A 106 -18.68 6.11 3.80
N TRP A 107 -18.93 7.37 3.46
CA TRP A 107 -18.08 8.51 3.82
C TRP A 107 -18.13 8.74 5.32
N THR A 108 -19.31 9.00 5.89
CA THR A 108 -19.48 9.27 7.33
C THR A 108 -18.87 8.15 8.19
N SER A 109 -19.05 6.89 7.77
CA SER A 109 -18.37 5.75 8.39
C SER A 109 -16.84 5.86 8.32
N MET A 110 -16.26 6.25 7.18
CA MET A 110 -14.81 6.49 7.06
C MET A 110 -14.33 7.63 7.98
N ARG A 111 -15.02 8.77 8.04
CA ARG A 111 -14.59 9.87 8.94
C ARG A 111 -14.67 9.47 10.40
N ASP A 112 -15.77 8.83 10.81
CA ASP A 112 -16.09 8.65 12.23
C ASP A 112 -15.51 7.35 12.80
N ASN A 113 -15.44 6.29 11.99
CA ASN A 113 -14.88 4.99 12.37
C ASN A 113 -13.49 4.74 11.78
N GLY A 114 -13.01 5.63 10.93
CA GLY A 114 -11.65 5.59 10.42
C GLY A 114 -10.64 5.73 11.56
N ILE A 115 -9.70 4.79 11.65
CA ILE A 115 -8.65 4.81 12.66
C ILE A 115 -7.51 5.62 12.04
N TRP A 116 -7.54 6.93 12.27
CA TRP A 116 -6.66 7.88 11.60
C TRP A 116 -5.33 8.13 12.33
N SER A 117 -5.10 7.48 13.47
CA SER A 117 -3.88 7.63 14.24
C SER A 117 -3.39 6.31 14.80
N SER A 118 -2.48 5.63 14.10
CA SER A 118 -1.43 4.83 14.73
C SER A 118 -0.35 4.45 13.72
N GLU A 119 0.89 4.40 14.20
CA GLU A 119 2.11 4.31 13.41
C GLU A 119 2.23 3.02 12.59
N HIS A 120 1.42 1.99 12.83
CA HIS A 120 1.41 0.77 12.03
C HIS A 120 0.01 0.12 12.05
N LEU A 121 -0.62 -0.04 10.88
CA LEU A 121 -1.81 -0.87 10.61
C LEU A 121 -3.26 -0.39 10.92
N PRO A 122 -3.59 0.90 11.11
CA PRO A 122 -5.00 1.30 11.22
C PRO A 122 -5.82 1.20 9.93
N ALA A 123 -5.32 1.81 8.86
CA ALA A 123 -6.03 1.86 7.59
C ALA A 123 -6.05 0.50 6.89
N LEU A 124 -4.94 -0.25 6.98
CA LEU A 124 -4.85 -1.64 6.52
C LEU A 124 -5.86 -2.54 7.24
N LYS A 125 -6.06 -2.37 8.55
CA LYS A 125 -7.08 -3.09 9.31
C LYS A 125 -8.48 -2.77 8.80
N LEU A 126 -8.80 -1.50 8.58
CA LEU A 126 -10.12 -1.10 8.06
C LEU A 126 -10.38 -1.62 6.65
N SER A 127 -9.40 -1.50 5.75
CA SER A 127 -9.51 -2.09 4.42
C SER A 127 -9.68 -3.61 4.48
N TYR A 128 -8.99 -4.28 5.41
CA TYR A 128 -9.14 -5.72 5.62
C TYR A 128 -10.52 -6.08 6.15
N GLU A 129 -11.07 -5.30 7.09
CA GLU A 129 -12.42 -5.50 7.61
C GLU A 129 -13.48 -5.35 6.52
N LYS A 130 -13.29 -4.40 5.59
CA LYS A 130 -14.16 -4.13 4.43
C LYS A 130 -13.94 -5.05 3.23
N LEU A 131 -12.93 -5.92 3.28
CA LEU A 131 -12.63 -6.85 2.20
C LEU A 131 -13.75 -7.91 2.10
N PRO A 132 -14.20 -8.32 0.89
CA PRO A 132 -15.13 -9.43 0.73
C PRO A 132 -14.67 -10.69 1.46
N SER A 133 -15.61 -11.46 2.00
CA SER A 133 -15.32 -12.64 2.83
C SER A 133 -14.49 -13.71 2.11
N HIS A 134 -14.60 -13.80 0.79
CA HIS A 134 -13.83 -14.74 -0.03
C HIS A 134 -12.37 -14.30 -0.24
N LEU A 135 -12.06 -13.00 -0.18
CA LEU A 135 -10.69 -12.48 -0.35
C LEU A 135 -9.89 -12.46 0.96
N LYS A 136 -10.56 -12.42 2.13
CA LYS A 136 -9.86 -12.37 3.43
C LYS A 136 -8.91 -13.56 3.65
N PRO A 137 -9.30 -14.82 3.40
CA PRO A 137 -8.41 -15.96 3.55
C PRO A 137 -7.21 -15.89 2.60
N CYS A 138 -7.45 -15.54 1.33
CA CYS A 138 -6.42 -15.38 0.31
C CYS A 138 -5.37 -14.33 0.71
N PHE A 139 -5.80 -13.14 1.13
CA PHE A 139 -4.88 -12.10 1.60
C PHE A 139 -4.16 -12.50 2.90
N THR A 140 -4.85 -13.17 3.83
CA THR A 140 -4.23 -13.64 5.08
C THR A 140 -3.14 -14.68 4.81
N PHE A 141 -3.35 -15.56 3.83
CA PHE A 141 -2.36 -16.55 3.39
C PHE A 141 -1.06 -15.90 2.92
N CYS A 142 -1.13 -14.71 2.30
CA CYS A 142 0.05 -13.98 1.86
C CYS A 142 1.04 -13.66 3.01
N SER A 143 0.63 -13.74 4.29
CA SER A 143 1.52 -13.54 5.44
C SER A 143 2.66 -14.55 5.56
N ILE A 144 2.62 -15.69 4.84
CA ILE A 144 3.71 -16.67 4.80
C ILE A 144 4.94 -16.14 4.04
N PHE A 145 4.74 -15.18 3.14
CA PHE A 145 5.83 -14.65 2.32
C PHE A 145 6.68 -13.67 3.13
N PRO A 146 8.02 -13.71 2.98
CA PRO A 146 8.89 -12.76 3.63
C PRO A 146 8.53 -11.30 3.30
N LYS A 147 8.71 -10.41 4.27
CA LYS A 147 8.41 -8.99 4.06
C LYS A 147 9.18 -8.42 2.87
N ASN A 148 8.46 -7.70 1.99
CA ASN A 148 8.96 -7.09 0.76
C ASN A 148 9.45 -8.09 -0.31
N SER A 149 9.10 -9.38 -0.24
CA SER A 149 9.36 -10.31 -1.34
C SER A 149 8.49 -9.98 -2.55
N GLU A 150 9.06 -10.11 -3.74
CA GLU A 150 8.29 -10.16 -4.99
C GLU A 150 7.55 -11.50 -5.04
N ILE A 151 6.28 -11.43 -5.40
CA ILE A 151 5.36 -12.57 -5.51
C ILE A 151 4.85 -12.60 -6.93
N ARG A 152 4.89 -13.79 -7.55
CA ARG A 152 4.29 -14.02 -8.87
C ARG A 152 2.84 -14.48 -8.71
N SER A 153 1.97 -13.99 -9.58
CA SER A 153 0.54 -14.25 -9.51
C SER A 153 0.22 -15.74 -9.71
N ASP A 154 0.86 -16.37 -10.68
CA ASP A 154 0.70 -17.79 -11.01
C ASP A 154 1.04 -18.70 -9.81
N ASP A 155 2.19 -18.47 -9.17
CA ASP A 155 2.60 -19.23 -7.99
C ASP A 155 1.61 -19.03 -6.82
N LEU A 156 1.14 -17.79 -6.61
CA LEU A 156 0.21 -17.48 -5.52
C LEU A 156 -1.17 -18.10 -5.75
N VAL A 157 -1.67 -18.05 -6.99
CA VAL A 157 -2.96 -18.65 -7.36
C VAL A 157 -2.93 -20.15 -7.14
N GLN A 158 -1.86 -20.84 -7.58
CA GLN A 158 -1.72 -22.28 -7.37
C GLN A 158 -1.70 -22.65 -5.87
N LEU A 159 -1.06 -21.83 -5.03
CA LEU A 159 -1.10 -22.01 -3.58
C LEU A 159 -2.50 -21.81 -3.01
N TRP A 160 -3.25 -20.82 -3.48
CA TRP A 160 -4.63 -20.61 -3.05
C TRP A 160 -5.56 -21.75 -3.48
N ILE A 161 -5.38 -22.30 -4.68
CA ILE A 161 -6.10 -23.50 -5.16
C ILE A 161 -5.76 -24.69 -4.25
N MET A 162 -4.47 -24.95 -4.01
CA MET A 162 -4.00 -26.06 -3.17
C MET A 162 -4.59 -26.02 -1.75
N HIS A 163 -4.79 -24.82 -1.20
CA HIS A 163 -5.34 -24.61 0.13
C HIS A 163 -6.87 -24.40 0.15
N ASP A 164 -7.56 -24.64 -0.97
CA ASP A 164 -9.02 -24.50 -1.11
C ASP A 164 -9.53 -23.11 -0.69
N LEU A 165 -8.74 -22.07 -0.96
CA LEU A 165 -9.05 -20.69 -0.62
C LEU A 165 -9.88 -19.98 -1.70
N ILE A 166 -9.82 -20.48 -2.94
CA ILE A 166 -10.60 -19.97 -4.07
C ILE A 166 -11.97 -20.65 -4.08
N LYS A 167 -13.03 -19.84 -4.02
CA LYS A 167 -14.41 -20.34 -4.05
C LYS A 167 -15.01 -20.10 -5.43
N PRO A 168 -15.58 -21.13 -6.08
CA PRO A 168 -16.35 -20.96 -7.30
C PRO A 168 -17.52 -20.01 -7.05
N ILE A 169 -17.66 -18.96 -7.85
CA ILE A 169 -18.82 -18.08 -7.79
C ILE A 169 -19.95 -18.79 -8.53
N SER A 170 -21.00 -19.19 -7.81
CA SER A 170 -22.09 -20.07 -8.27
C SER A 170 -22.86 -19.60 -9.52
N ASN A 171 -22.61 -18.39 -10.01
CA ASN A 171 -23.33 -17.75 -11.10
C ASN A 171 -22.44 -17.40 -12.31
N GLN A 172 -21.17 -17.82 -12.33
CA GLN A 172 -20.28 -17.65 -13.48
C GLN A 172 -19.92 -19.04 -13.99
N GLY A 173 -20.54 -19.45 -15.10
CA GLY A 173 -20.30 -20.77 -15.71
C GLY A 173 -18.82 -21.01 -16.04
N ASP A 174 -18.44 -22.29 -16.11
CA ASP A 174 -17.17 -22.89 -16.60
C ASP A 174 -15.88 -22.05 -16.51
N LYS A 175 -15.70 -21.22 -15.48
CA LYS A 175 -14.40 -20.58 -15.21
C LYS A 175 -13.48 -21.53 -14.47
N GLU A 176 -12.24 -21.60 -14.93
CA GLU A 176 -11.19 -22.34 -14.24
C GLU A 176 -10.84 -21.64 -12.92
N MET A 177 -10.33 -22.39 -11.94
CA MET A 177 -9.99 -21.82 -10.63
C MET A 177 -8.87 -20.79 -10.74
N GLU A 178 -7.98 -20.97 -11.71
CA GLU A 178 -6.91 -20.07 -12.08
C GLU A 178 -7.43 -18.68 -12.46
N ASP A 179 -8.47 -18.62 -13.31
CA ASP A 179 -9.09 -17.36 -13.72
C ASP A 179 -9.70 -16.62 -12.53
N ILE A 180 -10.37 -17.35 -11.63
CA ILE A 180 -10.96 -16.79 -10.40
C ILE A 180 -9.84 -16.26 -9.48
N GLY A 181 -8.73 -17.00 -9.38
CA GLY A 181 -7.56 -16.58 -8.60
C GLY A 181 -6.94 -15.28 -9.11
N GLU A 182 -6.80 -15.13 -10.43
CA GLU A 182 -6.29 -13.90 -11.05
C GLU A 182 -7.25 -12.71 -10.83
N GLU A 183 -8.57 -12.95 -10.85
CA GLU A 183 -9.55 -11.93 -10.48
C GLU A 183 -9.40 -11.48 -9.03
N TYR A 184 -9.15 -12.41 -8.11
CA TYR A 184 -8.90 -12.10 -6.70
C TYR A 184 -7.63 -11.26 -6.52
N ILE A 185 -6.56 -11.59 -7.25
CA ILE A 185 -5.31 -10.80 -7.25
C ILE A 185 -5.58 -9.39 -7.76
N LYS A 186 -6.30 -9.26 -8.87
CA LYS A 186 -6.65 -7.98 -9.46
C LYS A 186 -7.46 -7.13 -8.48
N GLU A 187 -8.45 -7.69 -7.81
CA GLU A 187 -9.26 -6.97 -6.84
C GLU A 187 -8.43 -6.54 -5.61
N LEU A 188 -7.56 -7.41 -5.09
CA LEU A 188 -6.64 -7.07 -4.00
C LEU A 188 -5.66 -5.95 -4.39
N TYR A 189 -5.20 -5.94 -5.65
CA TYR A 189 -4.39 -4.88 -6.21
C TYR A 189 -5.16 -3.55 -6.32
N GLU A 190 -6.37 -3.56 -6.89
CA GLU A 190 -7.24 -2.37 -6.99
C GLU A 190 -7.56 -1.78 -5.61
N ARG A 191 -7.70 -2.64 -4.59
CA ARG A 191 -7.88 -2.26 -3.18
C ARG A 191 -6.57 -1.89 -2.45
N SER A 192 -5.45 -1.78 -3.17
CA SER A 192 -4.14 -1.34 -2.65
C SER A 192 -3.48 -2.24 -1.60
N PHE A 193 -3.85 -3.53 -1.54
CA PHE A 193 -3.18 -4.53 -0.69
C PHE A 193 -1.85 -5.00 -1.27
N PHE A 194 -1.71 -4.90 -2.60
CA PHE A 194 -0.48 -5.16 -3.34
C PHE A 194 0.11 -3.87 -3.92
N GLN A 195 1.42 -3.84 -4.09
CA GLN A 195 2.17 -2.73 -4.67
C GLN A 195 3.16 -3.22 -5.73
N ASP A 196 3.71 -2.30 -6.52
CA ASP A 196 4.71 -2.58 -7.56
C ASP A 196 4.20 -3.61 -8.59
N PHE A 197 2.92 -3.52 -8.95
CA PHE A 197 2.27 -4.48 -9.85
C PHE A 197 2.77 -4.33 -11.28
N GLU A 198 3.39 -5.38 -11.80
CA GLU A 198 3.94 -5.46 -13.15
C GLU A 198 3.29 -6.63 -13.87
N LYS A 199 2.60 -6.36 -14.98
CA LYS A 199 2.04 -7.41 -15.83
C LYS A 199 3.15 -8.04 -16.66
N ARG A 200 3.23 -9.37 -16.69
CA ARG A 200 4.17 -10.15 -17.50
C ARG A 200 3.42 -10.97 -18.55
N GLU A 201 4.15 -11.65 -19.43
CA GLU A 201 3.54 -12.53 -20.46
C GLU A 201 2.69 -13.65 -19.84
N HIS A 202 3.04 -14.11 -18.63
CA HIS A 202 2.35 -15.18 -17.91
C HIS A 202 2.02 -14.71 -16.47
N GLY A 203 1.02 -13.84 -16.32
CA GLY A 203 0.55 -13.34 -15.02
C GLY A 203 1.10 -11.96 -14.64
N ALA A 204 1.35 -11.76 -13.35
CA ALA A 204 1.86 -10.51 -12.80
C ALA A 204 2.85 -10.72 -11.65
N CYS A 205 3.66 -9.70 -11.36
CA CYS A 205 4.54 -9.65 -10.20
C CYS A 205 4.17 -8.47 -9.32
N PHE A 206 4.16 -8.65 -8.00
CA PHE A 206 3.81 -7.61 -7.04
C PHE A 206 4.42 -7.90 -5.67
N ARG A 207 4.28 -6.95 -4.73
CA ARG A 207 4.67 -7.10 -3.32
C ARG A 207 3.50 -6.84 -2.40
N ILE A 208 3.49 -7.50 -1.24
CA ILE A 208 2.52 -7.22 -0.18
C ILE A 208 2.90 -5.90 0.51
N ARG A 209 1.90 -5.07 0.77
CA ARG A 209 2.05 -3.78 1.45
C ARG A 209 2.21 -3.91 2.97
#